data_AF-A0A2H6N5Z9-F1
#
_entry.id   AF-A0A2H6N5Z9-F1
#
_cell.length_a   1.000
_cell.length_b   1.000
_cell.length_c   1.000
_cell.angle_alpha   90.00
_cell.angle_beta   90.00
_cell.angle_gamma   90.00
#
_symmetry.space_group_name_H-M   'P 1'
#
loop_
_entity.id
_entity.type
_entity.pdbx_description
1 polymer ?
#
loop_
_entity_poly.entity_id
_entity_poly.type
_entity_poly.pdbx_seq_one_letter_code
_entity_poly.pdbx_strand_id
1 'polypeptide(L)'
;SKPVTCKIRILSSEEKTLRLVKRIEQAGVAAIAVHGRKKEERPQHPVHCDVIKAISKAVSIPVIANGGSHDFIKEYSDLRIFQEATSASSVMVARAAMWNPSVF
;
A
#
# COMPACT_ATOMS: atom_id res chain seq x y z
N SER A 1 11.23 1.49 -23.58
CA SER A 1 10.95 0.52 -22.48
C SER A 1 9.71 0.95 -21.72
N LYS A 2 9.03 0.05 -20.99
CA LYS A 2 7.86 0.37 -20.15
C LYS A 2 8.24 0.26 -18.67
N PRO A 3 7.67 1.07 -17.75
CA PRO A 3 7.93 0.94 -16.33
C PRO A 3 7.38 -0.38 -15.79
N VAL A 4 8.18 -1.09 -14.99
CA VAL A 4 7.76 -2.33 -14.32
C VAL A 4 7.48 -2.04 -12.86
N THR A 5 6.33 -2.48 -12.35
CA THR A 5 5.93 -2.33 -10.94
C THR A 5 5.54 -3.68 -10.35
N CYS A 6 5.53 -3.82 -9.04
CA CYS A 6 5.01 -5.02 -8.37
C CYS A 6 4.06 -4.69 -7.21
N LYS A 7 3.23 -5.66 -6.82
CA LYS A 7 2.30 -5.55 -5.69
C LYS A 7 2.60 -6.64 -4.66
N ILE A 8 2.71 -6.26 -3.39
CA ILE A 8 3.03 -7.17 -2.29
C ILE A 8 2.02 -7.07 -1.13
N ARG A 9 2.13 -8.03 -0.22
CA ARG A 9 1.63 -7.97 1.16
C ARG A 9 2.80 -7.82 2.12
N ILE A 10 2.54 -7.28 3.31
CA ILE A 10 3.57 -7.19 4.37
C ILE A 10 3.88 -8.58 4.96
N LEU A 11 5.06 -8.74 5.54
CA LEU A 11 5.51 -9.98 6.14
C LEU A 11 5.20 -10.04 7.65
N SER A 12 5.61 -11.14 8.29
CA SER A 12 5.34 -11.39 9.72
C SER A 12 5.89 -10.30 10.64
N SER A 13 6.98 -9.62 10.25
CA SER A 13 7.59 -8.50 10.96
C SER A 13 7.93 -7.34 10.02
N GLU A 14 8.01 -6.13 10.58
CA GLU A 14 8.42 -4.92 9.86
C GLU A 14 9.83 -5.08 9.27
N GLU A 15 10.80 -5.55 10.06
CA GLU A 15 12.18 -5.76 9.61
C GLU A 15 12.28 -6.64 8.34
N LYS A 16 11.58 -7.78 8.33
CA LYS A 16 11.54 -8.67 7.16
C LYS A 16 10.91 -7.97 5.96
N THR A 17 9.86 -7.18 6.20
CA THR A 17 9.18 -6.41 5.16
C THR A 17 10.12 -5.35 4.58
N LEU A 18 10.80 -4.57 5.42
CA LEU A 18 11.77 -3.54 5.01
C LEU A 18 12.94 -4.15 4.23
N ARG A 19 13.45 -5.32 4.64
CA ARG A 19 14.48 -6.05 3.89
C ARG A 19 13.99 -6.48 2.51
N LEU A 20 12.75 -6.97 2.40
CA LEU A 20 12.16 -7.38 1.12
C LEU A 20 12.00 -6.19 0.17
N VAL A 21 11.40 -5.09 0.63
CA VAL A 21 11.14 -3.93 -0.24
C VAL A 21 12.41 -3.27 -0.75
N LYS A 22 13.49 -3.22 0.06
CA LYS A 22 14.80 -2.73 -0.40
C LYS A 22 15.41 -3.62 -1.49
N ARG A 23 15.25 -4.94 -1.40
CA ARG A 23 15.69 -5.87 -2.46
C ARG A 23 14.87 -5.71 -3.73
N ILE A 24 13.56 -5.45 -3.61
CA ILE A 24 12.68 -5.18 -4.76
C ILE A 24 13.07 -3.86 -5.44
N GLU A 25 13.33 -2.81 -4.66
CA GLU A 25 13.81 -1.52 -5.18
C GLU A 25 15.13 -1.67 -5.95
N GLN A 26 16.09 -2.42 -5.40
CA GLN A 26 17.37 -2.73 -6.07
C GLN A 26 17.21 -3.47 -7.40
N ALA A 27 16.08 -4.15 -7.62
CA ALA A 27 15.77 -4.80 -8.89
C ALA A 27 15.28 -3.81 -9.98
N GLY A 28 15.14 -2.52 -9.66
CA GLY A 28 14.84 -1.47 -10.63
C GLY A 28 13.36 -1.30 -10.96
N VAL A 29 12.45 -1.67 -10.05
CA VAL A 29 11.01 -1.40 -10.25
C VAL A 29 10.73 0.11 -10.18
N ALA A 30 9.80 0.58 -11.00
CA ALA A 30 9.42 1.99 -11.05
C ALA A 30 8.57 2.44 -9.85
N ALA A 31 7.85 1.51 -9.21
CA ALA A 31 7.05 1.73 -8.01
C ALA A 31 6.66 0.40 -7.36
N ILE A 32 6.25 0.44 -6.09
CA ILE A 32 5.74 -0.71 -5.36
C ILE A 32 4.37 -0.43 -4.73
N ALA A 33 3.41 -1.30 -4.99
CA ALA A 33 2.12 -1.28 -4.32
C ALA A 33 2.14 -2.19 -3.08
N VAL A 34 1.76 -1.65 -1.92
CA VAL A 34 1.80 -2.37 -0.65
C VAL A 34 0.38 -2.51 -0.10
N HIS A 35 -0.12 -3.75 -0.08
CA HIS A 35 -1.27 -4.08 0.74
C HIS A 35 -0.78 -4.27 2.17
N GLY A 36 -1.12 -3.35 3.07
CA GLY A 36 -0.75 -3.37 4.49
C GLY A 36 -1.43 -4.47 5.32
N ARG A 37 -1.57 -5.68 4.79
CA ARG A 37 -2.03 -6.87 5.53
C ARG A 37 -1.05 -8.01 5.29
N LYS A 38 -0.81 -8.83 6.31
CA LYS A 38 -0.06 -10.09 6.22
C LYS A 38 -0.83 -11.09 5.36
N LYS A 39 -0.19 -12.16 4.90
CA LYS A 39 -0.81 -13.18 4.03
C LYS A 39 -2.01 -13.87 4.71
N GLU A 40 -1.90 -14.10 6.00
CA GLU A 40 -2.89 -14.80 6.83
C GLU A 40 -4.09 -13.90 7.16
N GLU A 41 -3.86 -12.58 7.21
CA GLU A 41 -4.87 -11.58 7.52
C GLU A 41 -5.93 -11.48 6.40
N ARG A 42 -7.16 -11.32 6.85
CA ARG A 42 -8.37 -11.24 6.02
C ARG A 42 -8.94 -9.81 6.03
N PRO A 43 -9.90 -9.48 5.16
CA PRO A 43 -10.38 -8.11 5.03
C PRO A 43 -10.98 -7.49 6.30
N GLN A 44 -11.42 -8.29 7.27
CA GLN A 44 -11.87 -7.84 8.59
C GLN A 44 -10.75 -7.45 9.55
N HIS A 45 -9.50 -7.84 9.26
CA HIS A 45 -8.34 -7.39 10.04
C HIS A 45 -7.97 -5.97 9.58
N PRO A 46 -7.58 -5.07 10.48
CA PRO A 46 -7.21 -3.71 10.11
C PRO A 46 -6.00 -3.69 9.18
N VAL A 47 -5.93 -2.67 8.33
CA VAL A 47 -4.72 -2.40 7.54
C VAL A 47 -3.65 -1.75 8.42
N HIS A 48 -2.41 -2.23 8.32
CA HIS A 48 -1.25 -1.72 9.04
C HIS A 48 -0.66 -0.49 8.32
N CYS A 49 -1.24 0.68 8.57
CA CYS A 49 -0.79 1.95 7.96
C CYS A 49 0.62 2.35 8.39
N ASP A 50 0.98 2.04 9.64
CA ASP A 50 2.31 2.22 10.23
C ASP A 50 3.40 1.49 9.43
N VAL A 51 3.13 0.25 9.02
CA VAL A 51 4.09 -0.53 8.21
C VAL A 51 4.22 0.04 6.80
N ILE A 52 3.12 0.49 6.17
CA ILE A 52 3.19 1.18 4.87
C ILE A 52 3.99 2.49 5.00
N LYS A 53 3.82 3.22 6.11
CA LYS A 53 4.58 4.43 6.42
C LYS A 53 6.05 4.16 6.62
N ALA A 54 6.41 3.09 7.34
CA ALA A 54 7.80 2.66 7.50
C ALA A 54 8.45 2.33 6.14
N ILE A 55 7.73 1.62 5.26
CA ILE A 55 8.19 1.33 3.90
C ILE A 55 8.40 2.61 3.10
N SER A 56 7.41 3.51 3.09
CA SER A 56 7.45 4.78 2.33
C SER A 56 8.62 5.69 2.73
N LYS A 57 9.10 5.58 3.97
CA LYS A 57 10.29 6.29 4.45
C LYS A 57 11.61 5.58 4.14
N ALA A 58 11.58 4.28 3.86
CA ALA A 58 12.75 3.43 3.76
C ALA A 58 13.24 3.19 2.32
N VAL A 59 12.41 3.51 1.32
CA VAL A 59 12.71 3.39 -0.11
C VAL A 59 12.61 4.76 -0.79
N SER A 60 13.32 4.93 -1.89
CA SER A 60 13.31 6.14 -2.71
C SER A 60 12.28 6.07 -3.86
N ILE A 61 11.87 4.86 -4.26
CA ILE A 61 10.82 4.67 -5.27
C ILE A 61 9.42 5.01 -4.72
N PRO A 62 8.47 5.43 -5.57
CA PRO A 62 7.08 5.66 -5.16
C PRO A 62 6.44 4.43 -4.53
N VAL A 63 5.79 4.66 -3.39
CA VAL A 63 4.96 3.64 -2.71
C VAL A 63 3.49 3.94 -2.95
N ILE A 64 2.74 2.90 -3.31
CA ILE A 64 1.29 2.97 -3.55
C ILE A 64 0.57 2.22 -2.42
N ALA A 65 -0.10 2.96 -1.53
CA ALA A 65 -0.81 2.37 -0.40
C ALA A 65 -2.07 1.62 -0.85
N ASN A 66 -2.28 0.43 -0.31
CA ASN A 66 -3.44 -0.41 -0.62
C ASN A 66 -4.00 -1.11 0.63
N GLY A 67 -5.29 -1.41 0.60
CA GLY A 67 -5.99 -2.15 1.65
C GLY A 67 -6.98 -1.32 2.46
N GLY A 68 -7.06 -0.01 2.24
CA GLY A 68 -7.89 0.92 3.00
C GLY A 68 -9.39 0.90 2.73
N SER A 69 -9.89 0.23 1.69
CA SER A 69 -11.35 0.12 1.47
C SER A 69 -12.04 -0.52 2.66
N HIS A 70 -13.24 -0.02 3.01
CA HIS A 70 -14.02 -0.34 4.22
C HIS A 70 -13.55 0.37 5.49
N ASP A 71 -12.27 0.22 5.84
CA ASP A 71 -11.76 0.69 7.13
C ASP A 71 -11.47 2.19 7.12
N PHE A 72 -10.97 2.69 5.99
CA PHE A 72 -10.59 4.08 5.78
C PHE A 72 -11.38 4.73 4.66
N ILE A 73 -11.51 4.06 3.50
CA ILE A 73 -12.04 4.67 2.28
C ILE A 73 -13.51 4.30 2.09
N LYS A 74 -14.38 5.29 2.27
CA LYS A 74 -15.82 5.27 2.04
C LYS A 74 -16.26 6.34 1.03
N GLU A 75 -15.53 7.44 0.96
CA GLU A 75 -15.76 8.56 0.04
C GLU A 75 -14.44 9.11 -0.55
N TYR A 76 -14.54 10.07 -1.46
CA TYR A 76 -13.39 10.64 -2.19
C TYR A 76 -12.36 11.28 -1.26
N SER A 77 -12.82 12.01 -0.24
CA SER A 77 -11.97 12.73 0.72
C SER A 77 -11.03 11.78 1.50
N ASP A 78 -11.50 10.55 1.77
CA ASP A 78 -10.75 9.52 2.50
C ASP A 78 -9.50 9.04 1.76
N LEU A 79 -9.46 9.19 0.42
CA LEU A 79 -8.28 8.85 -0.38
C LEU A 79 -7.07 9.66 0.10
N ARG A 80 -7.28 10.94 0.37
CA ARG A 80 -6.22 11.84 0.85
C ARG A 80 -5.81 11.50 2.28
N ILE A 81 -6.79 11.23 3.15
CA ILE A 81 -6.53 10.85 4.55
C ILE A 81 -5.69 9.56 4.61
N PHE A 82 -6.06 8.54 3.83
CA PHE A 82 -5.31 7.28 3.77
C PHE A 82 -3.90 7.45 3.18
N GLN A 83 -3.75 8.32 2.16
CA GLN A 83 -2.45 8.68 1.62
C GLN A 83 -1.54 9.31 2.68
N GLU A 84 -2.04 10.28 3.43
CA GLU A 84 -1.29 10.99 4.47
C GLU A 84 -0.92 10.08 5.65
N ALA A 85 -1.87 9.25 6.11
CA ALA A 85 -1.66 8.29 7.18
C ALA A 85 -0.53 7.30 6.88
N THR A 86 -0.39 6.91 5.61
CA THR A 86 0.64 5.97 5.13
C THR A 86 1.89 6.66 4.59
N SER A 87 1.90 8.00 4.48
CA SER A 87 2.96 8.77 3.84
C SER A 87 3.33 8.27 2.44
N ALA A 88 2.37 7.65 1.75
CA ALA A 88 2.57 7.04 0.44
C ALA A 88 2.45 8.08 -0.67
N SER A 89 3.12 7.83 -1.80
CA SER A 89 3.07 8.71 -2.97
C SER A 89 1.70 8.68 -3.65
N SER A 90 0.97 7.56 -3.56
CA SER A 90 -0.35 7.38 -4.18
C SER A 90 -1.18 6.31 -3.44
N VAL A 91 -2.46 6.21 -3.79
CA VAL A 91 -3.40 5.21 -3.24
C VAL A 91 -3.93 4.32 -4.36
N MET A 92 -4.01 3.01 -4.09
CA MET A 92 -4.67 2.03 -4.94
C MET A 92 -5.93 1.52 -4.24
N VAL A 93 -7.08 1.70 -4.89
CA VAL A 93 -8.40 1.31 -4.38
C VAL A 93 -8.87 0.03 -5.07
N ALA A 94 -9.45 -0.89 -4.30
CA ALA A 94 -10.01 -2.14 -4.84
C ALA A 94 -11.50 -2.28 -4.51
N ARG A 95 -11.84 -2.66 -3.26
CA ARG A 95 -13.24 -2.95 -2.87
C ARG A 95 -14.14 -1.72 -2.99
N ALA A 96 -13.70 -0.54 -2.58
CA ALA A 96 -14.54 0.67 -2.67
C ALA A 96 -14.91 1.01 -4.12
N ALA A 97 -13.95 0.91 -5.05
CA ALA A 97 -14.21 1.10 -6.49
C ALA A 97 -15.06 -0.03 -7.09
N MET A 98 -14.93 -1.26 -6.59
CA MET A 98 -15.80 -2.39 -6.97
C MET A 98 -17.25 -2.17 -6.51
N TRP A 99 -17.47 -1.55 -5.34
CA TRP A 99 -18.80 -1.22 -4.84
C TRP A 99 -19.42 -0.04 -5.58
N ASN A 100 -18.65 1.02 -5.78
CA ASN A 100 -19.04 2.16 -6.58
C ASN A 100 -17.81 2.78 -7.26
N PRO A 101 -17.71 2.72 -8.60
CA PRO A 101 -16.58 3.29 -9.32
C PRO A 101 -16.50 4.82 -9.25
N SER A 102 -17.57 5.53 -8.84
CA SER A 102 -17.55 6.98 -8.61
C SER A 102 -16.83 7.39 -7.33
N VAL A 103 -16.09 6.48 -6.68
CA VAL A 103 -15.21 6.79 -5.54
C VAL A 103 -14.03 7.68 -5.94
N PHE A 104 -13.75 7.79 -7.24
CA PHE A 104 -12.71 8.63 -7.83
C PHE A 104 -13.25 9.96 -8.36
#